data_AF-A0A5B0RCB0-F1
#
_entry.id   AF-A0A5B0RCB0-F1
#
_cell.length_a   1.000
_cell.length_b   1.000
_cell.length_c   1.000
_cell.angle_alpha   90.00
_cell.angle_beta   90.00
_cell.angle_gamma   90.00
#
_symmetry.space_group_name_H-M   'P 1'
#
loop_
_entity.id
_entity.type
_entity.pdbx_description
1 polymer ?
#
loop_
_entity_poly.entity_id
_entity_poly.type
_entity_poly.pdbx_seq_one_letter_code
_entity_poly.pdbx_strand_id
1 'polypeptide(L)'
;MGAGDDSDGSISEQEDPEDQIRVLPCGRQDNSTTSAGDNLSDEESVYGADVDDDESLDEADIENASEEEEEDRYTSISCKQTLAKFRAIAKKLRFSPASKAEFHKICQQKKCEKPHNIERDVRTRWNSTSIQINSIIRCQAAILEWQRHKTYGINRVHYLDQSDLDLARDLAKVLNLFHTITLQISKSGSARLSNIVIFIDQITDHLSTIISDSNYPPALRNACRVGLKITNKYYSLTDTSPLYRIAIYEYFKLAKWEPKWIAEAIRLAREMWVSNYKPRPITPASSAPTTSSKVCLPALEEQLPPAGEKTHPMHSTCGSPVDLS
;
A
#
# COMPACT_ATOMS: atom_id res chain seq x y z
N MET A 1 43.40 7.10 -51.30
CA MET A 1 43.55 6.03 -50.29
C MET A 1 43.90 6.74 -49.00
N GLY A 2 43.13 6.81 -47.93
CA GLY A 2 41.86 6.21 -47.50
C GLY A 2 41.82 6.41 -45.97
N ALA A 3 40.63 6.68 -45.43
CA ALA A 3 40.28 6.86 -44.00
C ALA A 3 40.87 8.12 -43.32
N GLY A 4 40.11 9.04 -42.71
CA GLY A 4 38.78 8.92 -42.09
C GLY A 4 38.95 8.57 -40.62
N ASP A 5 39.04 9.57 -39.75
CA ASP A 5 38.94 9.39 -38.30
C ASP A 5 38.15 10.57 -37.71
N ASP A 6 36.82 10.40 -37.73
CA ASP A 6 35.87 11.25 -37.02
C ASP A 6 35.94 10.87 -35.54
N SER A 7 36.53 11.75 -34.72
CA SER A 7 36.50 11.63 -33.27
C SER A 7 35.12 12.03 -32.76
N ASP A 8 34.25 11.04 -32.62
CA ASP A 8 32.93 11.18 -32.02
C ASP A 8 33.08 11.25 -30.49
N GLY A 9 33.12 12.48 -29.97
CA GLY A 9 33.10 12.76 -28.54
C GLY A 9 31.72 12.51 -27.96
N SER A 10 31.46 11.29 -27.52
CA SER A 10 30.26 10.97 -26.75
C SER A 10 30.41 11.49 -25.31
N ILE A 11 29.70 12.58 -25.01
CA ILE A 11 29.46 13.10 -23.66
C ILE A 11 28.61 12.06 -22.93
N SER A 12 29.22 11.31 -22.01
CA SER A 12 28.46 10.54 -21.03
C SER A 12 27.94 11.52 -19.97
N GLU A 13 26.68 11.94 -20.09
CA GLU A 13 25.96 12.50 -18.95
C GLU A 13 25.75 11.35 -17.95
N GLN A 14 26.61 11.29 -16.93
CA GLN A 14 26.37 10.46 -15.75
C GLN A 14 25.28 11.17 -14.94
N GLU A 15 24.05 10.69 -15.04
CA GLU A 15 22.99 11.09 -14.11
C GLU A 15 23.37 10.65 -12.69
N ASP A 16 23.38 11.63 -11.79
CA ASP A 16 23.70 11.49 -10.37
C ASP A 16 22.63 10.63 -9.66
N PRO A 17 22.99 9.56 -8.91
CA PRO A 17 22.03 8.75 -8.17
C PRO A 17 21.21 9.51 -7.12
N GLU A 18 21.60 10.73 -6.73
CA GLU A 18 20.81 11.57 -5.84
C GLU A 18 19.52 12.13 -6.47
N ASP A 19 19.44 12.23 -7.80
CA ASP A 19 18.24 12.77 -8.48
C ASP A 19 17.08 11.77 -8.55
N GLN A 20 17.31 10.48 -8.24
CA GLN A 20 16.25 9.49 -8.05
C GLN A 20 15.54 9.62 -6.68
N ILE A 21 16.07 10.44 -5.77
CA ILE A 21 15.59 10.61 -4.39
C ILE A 21 14.72 11.89 -4.24
N ARG A 22 14.51 12.67 -5.31
CA ARG A 22 13.63 13.84 -5.24
C ARG A 22 12.16 13.48 -5.44
N VAL A 23 11.39 13.64 -4.36
CA VAL A 23 9.93 13.74 -4.39
C VAL A 23 9.54 14.87 -5.35
N LEU A 24 8.95 14.52 -6.49
CA LEU A 24 8.37 15.50 -7.40
C LEU A 24 7.12 16.13 -6.77
N PRO A 25 6.96 17.46 -6.77
CA PRO A 25 5.73 18.10 -6.36
C PRO A 25 4.60 17.76 -7.35
N CYS A 26 3.43 17.44 -6.80
CA CYS A 26 2.23 17.11 -7.58
C CYS A 26 1.80 18.31 -8.45
N GLY A 27 1.89 18.15 -9.77
CA GLY A 27 1.52 19.16 -10.77
C GLY A 27 0.49 18.65 -11.77
N ARG A 28 -0.73 19.21 -11.64
CA ARG A 28 -1.78 19.45 -12.64
C ARG A 28 -2.52 18.26 -13.28
N GLN A 29 -3.85 18.28 -13.06
CA GLN A 29 -4.87 17.45 -13.70
C GLN A 29 -4.98 17.71 -15.20
N ASP A 30 -4.87 16.65 -15.99
CA ASP A 30 -5.41 16.60 -17.35
C ASP A 30 -6.75 15.90 -17.36
N ASN A 31 -7.78 16.66 -17.72
CA ASN A 31 -9.14 16.18 -17.97
C ASN A 31 -9.15 15.44 -19.31
N SER A 32 -9.44 14.14 -19.30
CA SER A 32 -9.97 13.45 -20.47
C SER A 32 -11.30 12.78 -20.12
N THR A 33 -12.34 13.34 -20.70
CA THR A 33 -13.73 12.89 -20.68
C THR A 33 -13.87 11.65 -21.55
N THR A 34 -14.35 10.53 -21.02
CA THR A 34 -15.03 9.52 -21.83
C THR A 34 -16.36 9.14 -21.19
N SER A 35 -17.36 9.15 -22.05
CA SER A 35 -18.79 9.07 -21.80
C SER A 35 -19.31 7.68 -22.19
N ALA A 36 -20.34 7.24 -21.46
CA ALA A 36 -21.29 6.16 -21.77
C ALA A 36 -20.69 4.75 -21.93
N GLY A 37 -21.29 3.68 -21.42
CA GLY A 37 -22.49 3.44 -20.65
C GLY A 37 -22.39 1.97 -20.20
N ASP A 38 -23.19 1.56 -19.23
CA ASP A 38 -23.83 0.24 -19.24
C ASP A 38 -24.67 0.09 -17.97
N ASN A 39 -25.97 0.00 -18.23
CA ASN A 39 -26.96 -0.54 -17.31
C ASN A 39 -26.66 -2.02 -17.15
N LEU A 40 -26.53 -2.53 -15.93
CA LEU A 40 -26.83 -3.92 -15.63
C LEU A 40 -27.38 -4.01 -14.20
N SER A 41 -28.51 -4.67 -14.15
CA SER A 41 -29.46 -4.88 -13.06
C SER A 41 -28.85 -5.63 -11.88
N ASP A 42 -29.32 -5.26 -10.69
CA ASP A 42 -29.17 -6.03 -9.46
C ASP A 42 -29.88 -7.38 -9.65
N GLU A 43 -29.11 -8.47 -9.73
CA GLU A 43 -29.58 -9.83 -9.47
C GLU A 43 -28.82 -10.38 -8.27
N GLU A 44 -29.58 -10.83 -7.31
CA GLU A 44 -29.16 -11.49 -6.09
C GLU A 44 -28.66 -12.90 -6.45
N SER A 45 -27.35 -13.12 -6.43
CA SER A 45 -26.77 -14.46 -6.60
C SER A 45 -26.12 -14.93 -5.29
N VAL A 46 -26.85 -15.79 -4.60
CA VAL A 46 -26.30 -16.82 -3.70
C VAL A 46 -25.42 -17.77 -4.52
N TYR A 47 -24.49 -18.46 -3.85
CA TYR A 47 -23.53 -19.49 -4.28
C TYR A 47 -22.10 -19.02 -4.63
N GLY A 48 -21.15 -19.56 -3.86
CA GLY A 48 -19.71 -19.43 -4.04
C GLY A 48 -18.97 -19.49 -2.72
N ALA A 49 -19.15 -20.58 -1.96
CA ALA A 49 -18.29 -20.89 -0.82
C ALA A 49 -16.92 -21.35 -1.35
N ASP A 50 -16.10 -20.38 -1.75
CA ASP A 50 -14.65 -20.51 -1.77
C ASP A 50 -14.16 -19.48 -0.75
N VAL A 51 -14.28 -19.84 0.53
CA VAL A 51 -13.55 -19.17 1.58
C VAL A 51 -12.18 -19.80 1.53
N ASP A 52 -11.26 -19.16 0.80
CA ASP A 52 -9.85 -19.18 1.21
C ASP A 52 -9.86 -18.98 2.73
N ASP A 53 -9.25 -19.93 3.43
CA ASP A 53 -8.95 -19.89 4.85
C ASP A 53 -7.99 -18.71 5.11
N ASP A 54 -8.51 -17.50 4.92
CA ASP A 54 -7.89 -16.26 5.36
C ASP A 54 -7.97 -16.34 6.87
N GLU A 55 -6.84 -16.69 7.50
CA GLU A 55 -6.54 -16.36 8.89
C GLU A 55 -6.79 -14.86 9.07
N SER A 56 -8.05 -14.50 9.26
CA SER A 56 -8.50 -13.17 9.59
C SER A 56 -7.98 -12.91 10.98
N LEU A 57 -6.78 -12.34 11.07
CA LEU A 57 -6.15 -11.94 12.31
C LEU A 57 -7.17 -11.13 13.13
N ASP A 58 -7.57 -11.69 14.26
CA ASP A 58 -8.64 -11.13 15.08
C ASP A 58 -8.08 -10.15 16.12
N GLU A 59 -8.97 -9.54 16.91
CA GLU A 59 -8.57 -8.64 17.99
C GLU A 59 -7.79 -9.39 19.10
N ALA A 60 -7.94 -10.72 19.21
CA ALA A 60 -7.23 -11.56 20.17
C ALA A 60 -5.78 -11.87 19.73
N ASP A 61 -5.47 -11.72 18.45
CA ASP A 61 -4.13 -11.86 17.85
C ASP A 61 -3.20 -10.66 18.07
N ILE A 62 -3.68 -9.62 18.76
CA ILE A 62 -2.97 -8.36 19.01
C ILE A 62 -2.24 -8.43 20.35
N GLU A 63 -0.94 -8.71 20.31
CA GLU A 63 -0.08 -8.55 21.49
C GLU A 63 -0.09 -7.09 21.96
N ASN A 64 -0.30 -6.87 23.26
CA ASN A 64 -0.35 -5.55 23.90
C ASN A 64 -1.43 -4.61 23.30
N ALA A 65 -2.61 -5.14 22.97
CA ALA A 65 -3.76 -4.34 22.59
C ALA A 65 -4.05 -3.27 23.66
N SER A 66 -4.30 -2.04 23.23
CA SER A 66 -4.81 -1.00 24.12
C SER A 66 -6.30 -1.24 24.35
N GLU A 67 -6.76 -1.16 25.59
CA GLU A 67 -8.19 -1.23 25.91
C GLU A 67 -8.95 -0.07 25.25
N GLU A 68 -10.10 -0.37 24.66
CA GLU A 68 -11.02 0.62 24.09
C GLU A 68 -12.05 1.00 25.14
N GLU A 69 -12.22 2.29 25.39
CA GLU A 69 -13.17 2.83 26.37
C GLU A 69 -14.37 3.48 25.66
N GLU A 70 -15.53 3.54 26.31
CA GLU A 70 -16.70 4.23 25.75
C GLU A 70 -16.49 5.75 25.57
N GLU A 71 -15.54 6.33 26.31
CA GLU A 71 -15.16 7.75 26.21
C GLU A 71 -14.19 8.03 25.04
N ASP A 72 -13.62 6.99 24.42
CA ASP A 72 -12.77 7.15 23.26
C ASP A 72 -13.52 7.86 22.12
N ARG A 73 -12.81 8.70 21.37
CA ARG A 73 -13.39 9.43 20.23
C ARG A 73 -14.08 8.50 19.23
N TYR A 74 -13.59 7.27 19.11
CA TYR A 74 -14.23 6.17 18.38
C TYR A 74 -13.66 4.81 18.82
N THR A 75 -14.51 3.79 18.80
CA THR A 75 -14.20 2.38 19.03
C THR A 75 -14.25 1.58 17.73
N SER A 76 -13.73 0.35 17.72
CA SER A 76 -13.77 -0.56 16.57
C SER A 76 -15.19 -0.83 16.06
N ILE A 77 -16.19 -0.86 16.95
CA ILE A 77 -17.61 -0.98 16.59
C ILE A 77 -18.08 0.29 15.86
N SER A 78 -17.79 1.47 16.43
CA SER A 78 -18.19 2.74 15.81
C SER A 78 -17.51 2.94 14.45
N CYS A 79 -16.26 2.51 14.29
CA CYS A 79 -15.55 2.53 13.01
C CYS A 79 -16.29 1.77 11.91
N LYS A 80 -16.76 0.55 12.22
CA LYS A 80 -17.56 -0.27 11.28
C LYS A 80 -18.86 0.45 10.90
N GLN A 81 -19.51 1.10 11.85
CA GLN A 81 -20.73 1.89 11.62
C GLN A 81 -20.45 3.11 10.73
N THR A 82 -19.42 3.90 11.03
CA THR A 82 -19.02 5.08 10.24
C THR A 82 -18.71 4.70 8.78
N LEU A 83 -17.94 3.63 8.56
CA LEU A 83 -17.67 3.14 7.21
C LEU A 83 -18.95 2.72 6.47
N ALA A 84 -19.92 2.13 7.18
CA ALA A 84 -21.23 1.84 6.59
C ALA A 84 -22.01 3.12 6.22
N LYS A 85 -21.94 4.18 7.03
CA LYS A 85 -22.52 5.50 6.71
C LYS A 85 -21.89 6.07 5.44
N PHE A 86 -20.55 6.04 5.30
CA PHE A 86 -19.85 6.52 4.09
C PHE A 86 -20.31 5.79 2.83
N ARG A 87 -20.44 4.47 2.90
CA ARG A 87 -20.97 3.65 1.80
C ARG A 87 -22.41 4.01 1.46
N ALA A 88 -23.26 4.25 2.46
CA ALA A 88 -24.64 4.66 2.24
C ALA A 88 -24.76 6.02 1.53
N ILE A 89 -23.92 7.00 1.91
CA ILE A 89 -23.83 8.31 1.25
C ILE A 89 -23.40 8.17 -0.21
N ALA A 90 -22.31 7.43 -0.46
CA ALA A 90 -21.83 7.19 -1.82
C ALA A 90 -22.89 6.46 -2.68
N LYS A 91 -23.61 5.48 -2.10
CA LYS A 91 -24.71 4.78 -2.76
C LYS A 91 -25.84 5.75 -3.13
N LYS A 92 -26.29 6.59 -2.18
CA LYS A 92 -27.37 7.55 -2.41
C LYS A 92 -27.03 8.55 -3.52
N LEU A 93 -25.82 9.12 -3.48
CA LEU A 93 -25.37 10.09 -4.48
C LEU A 93 -25.12 9.47 -5.86
N ARG A 94 -24.80 8.17 -5.94
CA ARG A 94 -24.69 7.46 -7.23
C ARG A 94 -26.06 7.23 -7.86
N PHE A 95 -27.00 6.68 -7.11
CA PHE A 95 -28.25 6.15 -7.66
C PHE A 95 -29.40 7.16 -7.69
N SER A 96 -29.23 8.35 -7.12
CA SER A 96 -30.23 9.42 -7.17
C SER A 96 -29.68 10.65 -7.88
N PRO A 97 -29.91 10.79 -9.21
CA PRO A 97 -29.43 11.93 -9.99
C PRO A 97 -29.92 13.28 -9.44
N ALA A 98 -31.17 13.34 -8.97
CA ALA A 98 -31.73 14.56 -8.37
C ALA A 98 -30.99 14.94 -7.08
N SER A 99 -30.69 13.95 -6.22
CA SER A 99 -29.92 14.18 -5.00
C SER A 99 -28.48 14.58 -5.29
N LYS A 100 -27.85 13.96 -6.30
CA LYS A 100 -26.51 14.32 -6.77
C LYS A 100 -26.45 15.75 -7.30
N ALA A 101 -27.44 16.15 -8.10
CA ALA A 101 -27.51 17.51 -8.63
C ALA A 101 -27.62 18.55 -7.51
N GLU A 102 -28.43 18.28 -6.48
CA GLU A 102 -28.55 19.17 -5.33
C GLU A 102 -27.25 19.20 -4.50
N PHE A 103 -26.65 18.04 -4.26
CA PHE A 103 -25.34 17.94 -3.60
C PHE A 103 -24.27 18.77 -4.32
N HIS A 104 -24.20 18.71 -5.65
CA HIS A 104 -23.27 19.52 -6.44
C HIS A 104 -23.49 21.02 -6.26
N LYS A 105 -24.76 21.50 -6.18
CA LYS A 105 -25.04 22.91 -5.91
C LYS A 105 -24.51 23.32 -4.53
N ILE A 106 -24.75 22.49 -3.52
CA ILE A 106 -24.25 22.74 -2.16
C ILE A 106 -22.72 22.74 -2.14
N CYS A 107 -22.06 21.81 -2.84
CA CYS A 107 -20.59 21.79 -2.98
C CYS A 107 -20.05 23.08 -3.60
N GLN A 108 -20.71 23.64 -4.61
CA GLN A 108 -20.33 24.91 -5.21
C GLN A 108 -20.51 26.08 -4.24
N GLN A 109 -21.64 26.12 -3.52
CA GLN A 109 -21.93 27.16 -2.52
C GLN A 109 -20.92 27.13 -1.36
N LYS A 110 -20.57 25.94 -0.88
CA LYS A 110 -19.55 25.71 0.15
C LYS A 110 -18.12 25.82 -0.35
N LYS A 111 -17.91 26.05 -1.65
CA LYS A 111 -16.59 26.11 -2.30
C LYS A 111 -15.74 24.85 -2.04
N CYS A 112 -16.36 23.67 -2.02
CA CYS A 112 -15.64 22.41 -1.91
C CYS A 112 -14.74 22.19 -3.13
N GLU A 113 -13.58 21.58 -2.91
CA GLU A 113 -12.65 21.24 -4.00
C GLU A 113 -13.24 20.17 -4.92
N LYS A 114 -12.84 20.21 -6.19
CA LYS A 114 -13.25 19.20 -7.18
C LYS A 114 -12.38 17.94 -7.05
N PRO A 115 -12.91 16.76 -7.44
CA PRO A 115 -14.27 16.51 -7.94
C PRO A 115 -15.35 16.50 -6.84
N HIS A 116 -16.55 16.99 -7.18
CA HIS A 116 -17.74 16.97 -6.30
C HIS A 116 -18.44 15.60 -6.27
N ASN A 117 -17.67 14.52 -6.42
CA ASN A 117 -18.15 13.15 -6.37
C ASN A 117 -17.64 12.46 -5.10
N ILE A 118 -18.49 11.64 -4.50
CA ILE A 118 -18.10 10.73 -3.41
C ILE A 118 -17.90 9.35 -4.01
N GLU A 119 -16.65 8.89 -4.02
CA GLU A 119 -16.32 7.60 -4.60
C GLU A 119 -16.88 6.45 -3.77
N ARG A 120 -17.19 5.35 -4.46
CA ARG A 120 -17.67 4.14 -3.79
C ARG A 120 -16.51 3.29 -3.32
N ASP A 121 -16.69 2.74 -2.13
CA ASP A 121 -15.92 1.58 -1.71
C ASP A 121 -16.32 0.34 -2.52
N VAL A 122 -15.33 -0.35 -3.09
CA VAL A 122 -15.48 -1.51 -3.97
C VAL A 122 -14.45 -2.55 -3.53
N ARG A 123 -14.92 -3.69 -3.00
CA ARG A 123 -14.08 -4.75 -2.44
C ARG A 123 -12.91 -5.18 -3.34
N THR A 124 -13.11 -5.21 -4.65
CA THR A 124 -12.10 -5.66 -5.62
C THR A 124 -11.12 -4.57 -6.06
N ARG A 125 -11.30 -3.32 -5.62
CA ARG A 125 -10.42 -2.19 -5.97
C ARG A 125 -9.65 -1.74 -4.74
N TRP A 126 -8.36 -2.11 -4.67
CA TRP A 126 -7.53 -1.94 -3.46
C TRP A 126 -7.50 -0.52 -2.87
N ASN A 127 -7.73 0.51 -3.69
CA ASN A 127 -7.69 1.91 -3.28
C ASN A 127 -9.07 2.53 -2.97
N SER A 128 -10.18 1.81 -3.14
CA SER A 128 -11.51 2.40 -3.09
C SER A 128 -11.86 3.03 -1.74
N THR A 129 -11.49 2.39 -0.63
CA THR A 129 -11.72 2.90 0.72
C THR A 129 -11.00 4.23 0.94
N SER A 130 -9.71 4.31 0.60
CA SER A 130 -8.93 5.54 0.74
C SER A 130 -9.51 6.67 -0.11
N ILE A 131 -9.86 6.39 -1.37
CA ILE A 131 -10.44 7.40 -2.26
C ILE A 131 -11.82 7.86 -1.75
N GLN A 132 -12.65 6.96 -1.22
CA GLN A 132 -13.93 7.30 -0.61
C GLN A 132 -13.74 8.23 0.59
N ILE A 133 -12.86 7.88 1.52
CA ILE A 133 -12.58 8.67 2.73
C ILE A 133 -12.09 10.07 2.36
N ASN A 134 -11.12 10.18 1.45
CA ASN A 134 -10.62 11.47 0.98
C ASN A 134 -11.73 12.30 0.31
N SER A 135 -12.66 11.67 -0.40
CA SER A 135 -13.81 12.36 -1.01
C SER A 135 -14.80 12.87 0.04
N ILE A 136 -15.03 12.12 1.12
CA ILE A 136 -15.84 12.56 2.26
C ILE A 136 -15.20 13.77 2.93
N ILE A 137 -13.90 13.73 3.22
CA ILE A 137 -13.16 14.85 3.84
C ILE A 137 -13.25 16.09 2.95
N ARG A 138 -12.97 15.94 1.65
CA ARG A 138 -13.02 17.05 0.66
C ARG A 138 -14.38 17.75 0.62
N CYS A 139 -15.46 16.99 0.75
CA CYS A 139 -16.82 17.49 0.65
C CYS A 139 -17.55 17.59 2.00
N GLN A 140 -16.84 17.52 3.14
CA GLN A 140 -17.46 17.38 4.47
C GLN A 140 -18.49 18.48 4.76
N ALA A 141 -18.19 19.73 4.40
CA ALA A 141 -19.07 20.87 4.65
C ALA A 141 -20.38 20.78 3.84
N ALA A 142 -20.29 20.25 2.62
CA ALA A 142 -21.47 20.03 1.79
C ALA A 142 -22.29 18.82 2.27
N ILE A 143 -21.63 17.75 2.73
CA ILE A 143 -22.31 16.56 3.26
C ILE A 143 -23.13 16.91 4.50
N LEU A 144 -22.56 17.68 5.44
CA LEU A 144 -23.23 18.07 6.68
C LEU A 144 -24.52 18.89 6.45
N GLU A 145 -24.57 19.66 5.37
CA GLU A 145 -25.77 20.41 4.96
C GLU A 145 -26.74 19.53 4.16
N TRP A 146 -26.24 18.83 3.14
CA TRP A 146 -27.03 17.97 2.26
C TRP A 146 -27.76 16.86 3.02
N GLN A 147 -27.13 16.26 4.03
CA GLN A 147 -27.75 15.17 4.79
C GLN A 147 -29.05 15.60 5.49
N ARG A 148 -29.18 16.89 5.83
CA ARG A 148 -30.36 17.48 6.49
C ARG A 148 -31.48 17.85 5.51
N HIS A 149 -31.25 17.71 4.21
CA HIS A 149 -32.23 18.07 3.21
C HIS A 149 -33.44 17.11 3.24
N LYS A 150 -34.66 17.64 3.40
CA LYS A 150 -35.90 16.84 3.57
C LYS A 150 -36.17 15.86 2.44
N THR A 151 -36.04 16.31 1.19
CA THR A 151 -36.39 15.51 0.00
C THR A 151 -35.20 14.72 -0.56
N TYR A 152 -34.03 15.34 -0.64
CA TYR A 152 -32.87 14.81 -1.36
C TYR A 152 -31.76 14.25 -0.45
N GLY A 153 -31.85 14.45 0.87
CA GLY A 153 -30.85 13.99 1.82
C GLY A 153 -30.90 12.48 2.05
N ILE A 154 -30.28 12.06 3.15
CA ILE A 154 -30.15 10.65 3.55
C ILE A 154 -30.97 10.37 4.82
N ASN A 155 -31.22 9.08 5.11
CA ASN A 155 -31.86 8.69 6.37
C ASN A 155 -30.98 9.10 7.56
N ARG A 156 -31.62 9.55 8.66
CA ARG A 156 -30.97 9.98 9.91
C ARG A 156 -30.01 8.96 10.49
N VAL A 157 -30.26 7.66 10.30
CA VAL A 157 -29.35 6.59 10.75
C VAL A 157 -27.97 6.65 10.09
N HIS A 158 -27.84 7.35 8.96
CA HIS A 158 -26.60 7.54 8.22
C HIS A 158 -26.06 8.97 8.30
N TYR A 159 -26.53 9.77 9.26
CA TYR A 159 -25.97 11.10 9.47
C TYR A 159 -24.54 11.01 9.97
N LEU A 160 -23.70 11.85 9.39
CA LEU A 160 -22.35 12.07 9.87
C LEU A 160 -22.36 13.08 11.01
N ASP A 161 -21.71 12.69 12.09
CA ASP A 161 -21.38 13.54 13.22
C ASP A 161 -19.88 13.93 13.21
N GLN A 162 -19.40 14.54 14.29
CA GLN A 162 -18.01 14.97 14.36
C GLN A 162 -17.04 13.80 14.55
N SER A 163 -17.39 12.77 15.33
CA SER A 163 -16.52 11.61 15.54
C SER A 163 -16.34 10.81 14.25
N ASP A 164 -17.39 10.70 13.42
CA ASP A 164 -17.30 10.11 12.07
C ASP A 164 -16.26 10.84 11.20
N LEU A 165 -16.25 12.18 11.26
CA LEU A 165 -15.33 13.01 10.49
C LEU A 165 -13.90 12.98 11.04
N ASP A 166 -13.74 12.90 12.37
CA ASP A 166 -12.44 12.75 13.01
C ASP A 166 -11.82 11.39 12.65
N LEU A 167 -12.62 10.32 12.68
CA LEU A 167 -12.21 9.01 12.18
C LEU A 167 -11.80 9.07 10.70
N ALA A 168 -12.58 9.75 9.85
CA ALA A 168 -12.22 9.89 8.44
C ALA A 168 -10.82 10.51 8.27
N ARG A 169 -10.53 11.59 9.01
CA ARG A 169 -9.22 12.27 8.93
C ARG A 169 -8.09 11.38 9.39
N ASP A 170 -8.27 10.64 10.47
CA ASP A 170 -7.21 9.78 10.98
C ASP A 170 -7.02 8.53 10.11
N LEU A 171 -8.09 7.91 9.59
CA LEU A 171 -7.97 6.86 8.58
C LEU A 171 -7.30 7.36 7.30
N ALA A 172 -7.54 8.59 6.87
CA ALA A 172 -6.86 9.16 5.72
C ALA A 172 -5.34 9.28 5.96
N LYS A 173 -4.90 9.68 7.16
CA LYS A 173 -3.47 9.71 7.51
C LYS A 173 -2.83 8.33 7.37
N VAL A 174 -3.52 7.27 7.82
CA VAL A 174 -3.01 5.90 7.69
C VAL A 174 -2.99 5.46 6.22
N LEU A 175 -4.14 5.54 5.54
CA LEU A 175 -4.34 4.93 4.23
C LEU A 175 -3.72 5.71 3.06
N ASN A 176 -3.40 6.99 3.22
CA ASN A 176 -2.83 7.79 2.13
C ASN A 176 -1.42 7.34 1.74
N LEU A 177 -0.62 6.82 2.67
CA LEU A 177 0.68 6.24 2.35
C LEU A 177 0.52 4.98 1.49
N PHE A 178 -0.35 4.05 1.92
CA PHE A 178 -0.66 2.84 1.14
C PHE A 178 -1.19 3.18 -0.25
N HIS A 179 -2.07 4.18 -0.34
CA HIS A 179 -2.60 4.66 -1.61
C HIS A 179 -1.49 5.17 -2.53
N THR A 180 -0.59 6.00 -2.00
CA THR A 180 0.55 6.57 -2.74
C THR A 180 1.48 5.48 -3.24
N ILE A 181 1.87 4.55 -2.37
CA ILE A 181 2.72 3.40 -2.72
C ILE A 181 2.03 2.53 -3.78
N THR A 182 0.74 2.25 -3.64
CA THR A 182 0.00 1.43 -4.61
C THR A 182 -0.04 2.10 -5.99
N LEU A 183 -0.27 3.42 -6.04
CA LEU A 183 -0.21 4.19 -7.29
C LEU A 183 1.18 4.19 -7.90
N GLN A 184 2.22 4.30 -7.06
CA GLN A 184 3.59 4.12 -7.52
C GLN A 184 3.74 2.74 -8.13
N ILE A 185 3.44 1.64 -7.43
CA ILE A 185 3.56 0.27 -7.93
C ILE A 185 2.78 0.04 -9.24
N SER A 186 1.66 0.74 -9.44
CA SER A 186 0.77 0.54 -10.58
C SER A 186 1.20 1.21 -11.90
N LYS A 187 2.20 2.12 -11.94
CA LYS A 187 2.56 2.75 -13.22
C LYS A 187 3.28 1.75 -14.13
N SER A 188 2.79 1.53 -15.34
CA SER A 188 3.37 0.58 -16.29
C SER A 188 4.81 0.95 -16.70
N GLY A 189 5.58 -0.05 -17.12
CA GLY A 189 6.92 0.15 -17.72
C GLY A 189 8.05 0.47 -16.75
N SER A 190 7.81 0.42 -15.43
CA SER A 190 8.83 0.71 -14.41
C SER A 190 9.22 -0.57 -13.66
N ALA A 191 10.52 -0.87 -13.63
CA ALA A 191 11.06 -1.95 -12.80
C ALA A 191 11.04 -1.51 -11.33
N ARG A 192 10.13 -2.07 -10.53
CA ARG A 192 9.94 -1.68 -9.11
C ARG A 192 10.22 -2.78 -8.10
N LEU A 193 10.68 -3.94 -8.54
CA LEU A 193 10.93 -5.06 -7.64
C LEU A 193 11.93 -4.68 -6.53
N SER A 194 12.95 -3.88 -6.86
CA SER A 194 13.92 -3.34 -5.89
C SER A 194 13.32 -2.36 -4.89
N ASN A 195 12.23 -1.68 -5.24
CA ASN A 195 11.62 -0.65 -4.39
C ASN A 195 10.64 -1.24 -3.38
N ILE A 196 10.28 -2.52 -3.52
CA ILE A 196 9.27 -3.13 -2.64
C ILE A 196 9.73 -3.16 -1.18
N VAL A 197 11.02 -3.40 -0.93
CA VAL A 197 11.61 -3.35 0.41
C VAL A 197 11.48 -1.94 0.99
N ILE A 198 11.81 -0.91 0.19
CA ILE A 198 11.67 0.50 0.58
C ILE A 198 10.22 0.82 0.94
N PHE A 199 9.26 0.32 0.16
CA PHE A 199 7.85 0.52 0.45
C PHE A 199 7.39 -0.18 1.72
N ILE A 200 7.87 -1.41 1.98
CA ILE A 200 7.57 -2.13 3.22
C ILE A 200 8.15 -1.39 4.42
N ASP A 201 9.38 -0.88 4.33
CA ASP A 201 10.00 -0.09 5.40
C ASP A 201 9.20 1.18 5.69
N GLN A 202 8.81 1.92 4.64
CA GLN A 202 7.97 3.12 4.78
C GLN A 202 6.62 2.81 5.45
N ILE A 203 5.98 1.70 5.08
CA ILE A 203 4.72 1.27 5.69
C ILE A 203 4.94 0.91 7.16
N THR A 204 5.99 0.13 7.44
CA THR A 204 6.35 -0.32 8.79
C THR A 204 6.61 0.86 9.72
N ASP A 205 7.40 1.84 9.27
CA ASP A 205 7.72 3.05 10.02
C ASP A 205 6.48 3.92 10.28
N HIS A 206 5.64 4.09 9.25
CA HIS A 206 4.40 4.86 9.36
C HIS A 206 3.41 4.24 10.36
N LEU A 207 3.18 2.93 10.27
CA LEU A 207 2.33 2.21 11.21
C LEU A 207 2.91 2.27 12.63
N SER A 208 4.22 2.08 12.79
CA SER A 208 4.89 2.15 14.09
C SER A 208 4.75 3.53 14.72
N THR A 209 4.90 4.59 13.93
CA THR A 209 4.72 5.97 14.39
C THR A 209 3.31 6.21 14.93
N ILE A 210 2.28 5.72 14.23
CA ILE A 210 0.88 5.84 14.69
C ILE A 210 0.63 5.01 15.96
N ILE A 211 1.22 3.82 16.07
CA ILE A 211 1.09 2.96 17.25
C ILE A 211 1.71 3.62 18.49
N SER A 212 2.85 4.31 18.33
CA SER A 212 3.54 4.98 19.43
C SER A 212 2.91 6.32 19.84
N ASP A 213 2.10 6.94 18.98
CA ASP A 213 1.47 8.23 19.25
C ASP A 213 0.18 8.06 20.08
N SER A 214 0.25 8.49 21.34
CA SER A 214 -0.87 8.43 22.29
C SER A 214 -2.06 9.31 21.91
N ASN A 215 -1.90 10.24 20.96
CA ASN A 215 -3.00 11.09 20.48
C ASN A 215 -4.01 10.34 19.61
N TYR A 216 -3.64 9.17 19.06
CA TYR A 216 -4.57 8.33 18.31
C TYR A 216 -5.36 7.40 19.26
N PRO A 217 -6.67 7.23 19.05
CA PRO A 217 -7.49 6.33 19.84
C PRO A 217 -7.00 4.87 19.79
N PRO A 218 -7.22 4.10 20.87
CA PRO A 218 -6.89 2.67 20.96
C PRO A 218 -7.30 1.86 19.73
N ALA A 219 -8.53 2.05 19.23
CA ALA A 219 -9.04 1.34 18.05
C ALA A 219 -8.15 1.50 16.81
N LEU A 220 -7.65 2.71 16.55
CA LEU A 220 -6.76 2.96 15.39
C LEU A 220 -5.38 2.34 15.62
N ARG A 221 -4.82 2.47 16.82
CA ARG A 221 -3.52 1.90 17.16
C ARG A 221 -3.55 0.38 17.07
N ASN A 222 -4.62 -0.26 17.56
CA ASN A 222 -4.84 -1.69 17.46
C ASN A 222 -4.96 -2.15 16.00
N ALA A 223 -5.73 -1.43 15.17
CA ALA A 223 -5.79 -1.72 13.74
C ALA A 223 -4.41 -1.58 13.05
N CYS A 224 -3.60 -0.60 13.45
CA CYS A 224 -2.23 -0.45 12.93
C CYS A 224 -1.30 -1.57 13.39
N ARG A 225 -1.45 -2.10 14.62
CA ARG A 225 -0.71 -3.29 15.09
C ARG A 225 -1.01 -4.51 14.22
N VAL A 226 -2.29 -4.73 13.88
CA VAL A 226 -2.69 -5.80 12.94
C VAL A 226 -2.05 -5.56 11.58
N GLY A 227 -2.13 -4.33 11.06
CA GLY A 227 -1.49 -3.96 9.80
C GLY A 227 0.02 -4.22 9.79
N LEU A 228 0.69 -3.98 10.91
CA LEU A 228 2.13 -4.23 11.08
C LEU A 228 2.44 -5.72 11.07
N LYS A 229 1.64 -6.55 11.76
CA LYS A 229 1.76 -8.02 11.75
C LYS A 229 1.61 -8.58 10.32
N ILE A 230 0.63 -8.08 9.57
CA ILE A 230 0.42 -8.45 8.16
C ILE A 230 1.62 -8.03 7.32
N THR A 231 2.10 -6.80 7.48
CA THR A 231 3.25 -6.28 6.74
C THR A 231 4.50 -7.14 6.99
N ASN A 232 4.75 -7.53 8.24
CA ASN A 232 5.86 -8.41 8.62
C ASN A 232 5.72 -9.82 8.05
N LYS A 233 4.51 -10.38 8.00
CA LYS A 233 4.22 -11.67 7.32
C LYS A 233 4.64 -11.60 5.86
N TYR A 234 4.25 -10.56 5.13
CA TYR A 234 4.62 -10.39 3.72
C TYR A 234 6.10 -10.07 3.52
N TYR A 235 6.72 -9.29 4.42
CA TYR A 235 8.16 -9.07 4.39
C TYR A 235 8.93 -10.39 4.47
N SER A 236 8.53 -11.28 5.39
CA SER A 236 9.15 -12.60 5.55
C SER A 236 9.04 -13.46 4.30
N LEU A 237 7.94 -13.33 3.53
CA LEU A 237 7.79 -14.01 2.25
C LEU A 237 8.73 -13.45 1.16
N THR A 238 9.12 -12.17 1.22
CA THR A 238 10.08 -11.61 0.26
C THR A 238 11.45 -12.28 0.37
N ASP A 239 11.86 -12.68 1.57
CA ASP A 239 13.12 -13.42 1.79
C ASP A 239 13.11 -14.84 1.21
N THR A 240 11.93 -15.42 0.99
CA THR A 240 11.81 -16.77 0.42
C THR A 240 11.96 -16.78 -1.11
N SER A 241 11.71 -15.66 -1.78
CA SER A 241 11.69 -15.60 -3.23
C SER A 241 13.07 -15.23 -3.81
N PRO A 242 13.63 -16.05 -4.70
CA PRO A 242 14.90 -15.77 -5.36
C PRO A 242 14.96 -14.39 -6.03
N LEU A 243 13.86 -13.96 -6.66
CA LEU A 243 13.80 -12.67 -7.36
C LEU A 243 13.90 -11.49 -6.40
N TYR A 244 13.20 -11.55 -5.27
CA TYR A 244 13.22 -10.50 -4.26
C TYR A 244 14.58 -10.43 -3.56
N ARG A 245 15.23 -11.57 -3.30
CA ARG A 245 16.59 -11.59 -2.73
C ARG A 245 17.63 -10.89 -3.62
N ILE A 246 17.51 -11.01 -4.94
CA ILE A 246 18.36 -10.25 -5.88
C ILE A 246 18.02 -8.76 -5.79
N ALA A 247 16.74 -8.41 -5.73
CA ALA A 247 16.30 -7.02 -5.67
C ALA A 247 16.71 -6.31 -4.35
N ILE A 248 16.69 -7.04 -3.24
CA ILE A 248 17.12 -6.61 -1.90
C ILE A 248 18.60 -6.17 -1.88
N TYR A 249 19.46 -6.77 -2.71
CA TYR A 249 20.86 -6.35 -2.80
C TYR A 249 21.00 -4.89 -3.28
N GLU A 250 20.24 -4.48 -4.29
CA GLU A 250 20.26 -3.08 -4.76
C GLU A 250 19.73 -2.14 -3.67
N TYR A 251 18.75 -2.57 -2.88
CA TYR A 251 18.29 -1.84 -1.71
C TYR A 251 19.40 -1.62 -0.68
N PHE A 252 20.17 -2.65 -0.30
CA PHE A 252 21.21 -2.49 0.73
C PHE A 252 22.29 -1.46 0.36
N LYS A 253 22.56 -1.27 -0.94
CA LYS A 253 23.44 -0.20 -1.40
C LYS A 253 22.81 1.18 -1.20
N LEU A 254 21.56 1.35 -1.64
CA LEU A 254 20.84 2.62 -1.54
C LEU A 254 20.64 3.05 -0.08
N ALA A 255 20.31 2.09 0.78
CA ALA A 255 20.09 2.29 2.21
C ALA A 255 21.39 2.34 3.04
N LYS A 256 22.57 2.26 2.40
CA LYS A 256 23.90 2.34 3.05
C LYS A 256 24.07 1.38 4.24
N TRP A 257 23.61 0.14 4.07
CA TRP A 257 23.73 -0.90 5.09
C TRP A 257 25.19 -1.30 5.34
N GLU A 258 25.46 -1.94 6.49
CA GLU A 258 26.80 -2.38 6.82
C GLU A 258 27.40 -3.30 5.73
N PRO A 259 28.69 -3.15 5.38
CA PRO A 259 29.32 -3.90 4.29
C PRO A 259 29.19 -5.42 4.41
N LYS A 260 29.11 -5.95 5.63
CA LYS A 260 28.94 -7.40 5.88
C LYS A 260 27.63 -7.94 5.32
N TRP A 261 26.54 -7.18 5.44
CA TRP A 261 25.22 -7.58 4.94
C TRP A 261 25.13 -7.46 3.42
N ILE A 262 25.76 -6.42 2.86
CA ILE A 262 25.90 -6.27 1.41
C ILE A 262 26.69 -7.46 0.83
N ALA A 263 27.79 -7.85 1.46
CA ALA A 263 28.61 -8.99 1.02
C ALA A 263 27.82 -10.31 1.05
N GLU A 264 27.04 -10.54 2.11
CA GLU A 264 26.22 -11.75 2.24
C GLU A 264 25.10 -11.79 1.19
N ALA A 265 24.44 -10.65 0.92
CA ALA A 265 23.45 -10.55 -0.14
C ALA A 265 24.04 -10.86 -1.53
N ILE A 266 25.24 -10.35 -1.83
CA ILE A 266 25.97 -10.67 -3.06
C ILE A 266 26.26 -12.17 -3.15
N ARG A 267 26.73 -12.77 -2.05
CA ARG A 267 27.06 -14.20 -1.99
C ARG A 267 25.84 -15.06 -2.33
N LEU A 268 24.70 -14.76 -1.69
CA LEU A 268 23.43 -15.46 -1.89
C LEU A 268 22.87 -15.28 -3.31
N ALA A 269 22.93 -14.06 -3.85
CA ALA A 269 22.50 -13.78 -5.22
C ALA A 269 23.34 -14.56 -6.25
N ARG A 270 24.66 -14.65 -6.05
CA ARG A 270 25.57 -15.43 -6.90
C ARG A 270 25.29 -16.92 -6.83
N GLU A 271 25.10 -17.45 -5.62
CA GLU A 271 24.78 -18.87 -5.41
C GLU A 271 23.48 -19.26 -6.14
N MET A 272 22.45 -18.44 -6.01
CA MET A 272 21.18 -18.62 -6.71
C MET A 272 21.33 -18.53 -8.24
N TRP A 273 22.07 -17.56 -8.76
CA TRP A 273 22.37 -17.43 -10.19
C TRP A 273 23.04 -18.69 -10.74
N VAL A 274 24.07 -19.18 -10.03
CA VAL A 274 24.82 -20.38 -10.41
C VAL A 274 23.92 -21.61 -10.43
N SER A 275 23.05 -21.77 -9.43
CA SER A 275 22.19 -22.94 -9.29
C SER A 275 21.02 -22.97 -10.28
N ASN A 276 20.42 -21.82 -10.60
CA ASN A 276 19.12 -21.77 -11.31
C ASN A 276 19.19 -21.20 -12.73
N TYR A 277 20.15 -20.33 -13.02
CA TYR A 277 20.14 -19.52 -14.25
C TYR A 277 21.40 -19.66 -15.11
N LYS A 278 22.54 -20.05 -14.51
CA LYS A 278 23.79 -20.21 -15.25
C LYS A 278 23.61 -21.25 -16.37
N PRO A 279 23.76 -20.86 -17.64
CA PRO A 279 23.63 -21.80 -18.75
C PRO A 279 24.64 -22.94 -18.59
N ARG A 280 24.19 -24.18 -18.78
CA ARG A 280 25.13 -25.29 -18.87
C ARG A 280 26.00 -25.09 -20.11
N PRO A 281 27.31 -25.41 -20.04
CA PRO A 281 28.16 -25.36 -21.22
C PRO A 281 27.50 -26.16 -22.35
N ILE A 282 27.32 -25.53 -23.51
CA ILE A 282 26.91 -26.25 -24.72
C ILE A 282 28.13 -27.06 -25.14
N THR A 283 28.16 -28.33 -24.76
CA THR A 283 29.07 -29.29 -25.39
C THR A 283 28.62 -29.43 -26.85
N PRO A 284 29.48 -29.18 -27.85
CA PRO A 284 29.12 -29.49 -29.23
C PRO A 284 28.75 -30.97 -29.31
N ALA A 285 27.54 -31.27 -29.78
CA ALA A 285 27.06 -32.64 -29.91
C ALA A 285 27.95 -33.41 -30.89
N SER A 286 28.77 -34.34 -30.37
CA SER A 286 29.20 -35.49 -31.15
C SER A 286 27.98 -36.39 -31.34
N SER A 287 27.60 -36.59 -32.58
CA SER A 287 26.46 -37.36 -33.04
C SER A 287 26.45 -38.80 -32.51
N ALA A 288 25.45 -39.17 -31.69
CA ALA A 288 24.81 -40.50 -31.61
C ALA A 288 23.58 -40.50 -30.66
N PRO A 289 22.59 -41.39 -30.86
CA PRO A 289 21.20 -41.12 -30.48
C PRO A 289 20.75 -41.59 -29.07
N THR A 290 19.80 -40.80 -28.56
CA THR A 290 18.73 -40.93 -27.56
C THR A 290 18.58 -42.22 -26.73
N THR A 291 18.43 -42.06 -25.41
CA THR A 291 17.33 -42.69 -24.64
C THR A 291 16.81 -41.77 -23.53
N SER A 292 15.49 -41.60 -23.52
CA SER A 292 14.70 -40.84 -22.55
C SER A 292 14.63 -41.59 -21.21
N SER A 293 14.80 -40.87 -20.10
CA SER A 293 14.34 -41.32 -18.78
C SER A 293 13.93 -40.11 -17.94
N LYS A 294 12.63 -40.06 -17.62
CA LYS A 294 12.03 -39.11 -16.67
C LYS A 294 12.71 -39.27 -15.31
N VAL A 295 13.12 -38.16 -14.69
CA VAL A 295 13.50 -38.14 -13.27
C VAL A 295 12.46 -37.32 -12.49
N CYS A 296 11.87 -37.99 -11.52
CA CYS A 296 10.92 -37.51 -10.53
C CYS A 296 11.64 -36.62 -9.50
N LEU A 297 11.00 -35.53 -9.05
CA LEU A 297 11.46 -34.72 -7.92
C LEU A 297 11.13 -35.44 -6.61
N PRO A 298 12.09 -35.71 -5.71
CA PRO A 298 11.77 -36.00 -4.32
C PRO A 298 11.64 -34.71 -3.51
N ALA A 299 10.64 -34.72 -2.62
CA ALA A 299 10.43 -33.73 -1.57
C ALA A 299 11.67 -33.64 -0.67
N LEU A 300 12.05 -32.42 -0.27
CA LEU A 300 13.00 -32.16 0.80
C LEU A 300 12.25 -31.48 1.93
N GLU A 301 11.90 -32.32 2.90
CA GLU A 301 11.40 -31.97 4.21
C GLU A 301 12.56 -31.47 5.08
N GLU A 302 12.37 -30.24 5.56
CA GLU A 302 12.75 -29.67 6.85
C GLU A 302 14.07 -30.06 7.54
N GLN A 303 14.94 -29.05 7.71
CA GLN A 303 15.61 -28.74 8.98
C GLN A 303 16.21 -27.32 8.92
N LEU A 304 15.48 -26.33 9.45
CA LEU A 304 16.00 -25.01 9.80
C LEU A 304 16.18 -24.94 11.33
N PRO A 305 17.29 -24.38 11.84
CA PRO A 305 17.47 -24.16 13.28
C PRO A 305 16.49 -23.09 13.80
N PRO A 306 16.12 -23.14 15.10
CA PRO A 306 15.11 -22.25 15.67
C PRO A 306 15.53 -20.79 15.60
N ALA A 307 14.53 -19.93 15.41
CA ALA A 307 14.65 -18.48 15.42
C ALA A 307 15.39 -18.01 16.68
N GLY A 308 16.66 -17.66 16.53
CA GLY A 308 17.39 -16.93 17.54
C GLY A 308 16.85 -15.51 17.60
N GLU A 309 16.37 -15.11 18.77
CA GLU A 309 16.14 -13.72 19.17
C GLU A 309 17.24 -12.83 18.60
N LYS A 310 16.89 -12.02 17.60
CA LYS A 310 17.72 -10.90 17.17
C LYS A 310 16.98 -9.66 17.58
N THR A 311 17.34 -9.18 18.76
CA THR A 311 17.19 -7.80 19.17
C THR A 311 17.63 -6.89 18.01
N HIS A 312 16.68 -6.20 17.41
CA HIS A 312 16.96 -5.05 16.57
C HIS A 312 17.61 -3.97 17.44
N PRO A 313 18.76 -3.39 17.08
CA PRO A 313 19.22 -2.16 17.71
C PRO A 313 18.48 -1.00 17.05
N MET A 314 17.26 -0.73 17.51
CA MET A 314 16.55 0.52 17.23
C MET A 314 16.42 1.30 18.54
N HIS A 315 17.55 1.84 18.99
CA HIS A 315 17.59 3.08 19.76
C HIS A 315 18.82 3.86 19.30
N SER A 316 18.61 4.73 18.31
CA SER A 316 19.47 5.89 18.11
C SER A 316 18.56 7.09 17.87
N THR A 317 18.11 7.65 18.98
CA THR A 317 17.60 9.01 19.07
C THR A 317 18.72 9.97 18.65
N CYS A 318 18.42 10.88 17.72
CA CYS A 318 19.32 11.95 17.32
C CYS A 318 18.73 13.32 17.72
N GLY A 319 19.57 14.20 18.30
CA GLY A 319 19.34 15.63 18.56
C GLY A 319 19.55 16.02 20.03
N SER A 320 20.76 16.34 20.54
CA SER A 320 21.55 17.62 20.44
C SER A 320 20.88 18.85 21.10
N PRO A 321 21.60 19.92 21.53
CA PRO A 321 22.98 20.09 22.06
C PRO A 321 23.03 21.02 23.34
N VAL A 322 24.22 21.58 23.64
CA VAL A 322 24.62 22.75 24.51
C VAL A 322 24.88 22.61 26.03
N ASP A 323 26.17 22.53 26.36
CA ASP A 323 27.02 23.46 27.14
C ASP A 323 26.69 23.97 28.57
N LEU A 324 27.80 24.03 29.34
CA LEU A 324 28.16 24.90 30.48
C LEU A 324 27.57 24.63 31.88
N SER A 325 28.36 23.98 32.73
CA SER A 325 29.21 24.61 33.77
C SER A 325 29.94 23.56 34.59
#